data_AF-A0A5C3PN05-F1
#
_entry.id   AF-A0A5C3PN05-F1
#
_cell.length_a   1.000
_cell.length_b   1.000
_cell.length_c   1.000
_cell.angle_alpha   90.00
_cell.angle_beta   90.00
_cell.angle_gamma   90.00
#
_symmetry.space_group_name_H-M   'P 1'
#
loop_
_entity.id
_entity.type
_entity.pdbx_description
1 polymer ?
#
loop_
_entity_poly.entity_id
_entity_poly.type
_entity_poly.pdbx_seq_one_letter_code
_entity_poly.pdbx_strand_id
1 'polypeptide(L)'
;MFPLRGRPTTAALRLPSDPSKYTNTPIRRLPNELLVEIFKYCVSERQDGCDPDYPSQWKYDWIDRNWLDILLVCRHWYHVACATPALWRSIPVNSKRQWFDLCVARSAGMAVYALLYWKIIAQSLSQAVETIVAHASQIGRLVLIAHEMDGFDDLERIWHTRMPLLEDFT
;
A
#
# COMPACT_ATOMS: atom_id res chain seq x y z
N MET A 1 32.33 3.37 -15.76
CA MET A 1 32.51 2.10 -15.01
C MET A 1 31.98 2.33 -13.61
N PHE A 2 30.70 2.00 -13.38
CA PHE A 2 30.03 2.24 -12.09
C PHE A 2 30.18 1.00 -11.19
N PRO A 3 30.49 1.15 -9.88
CA PRO A 3 30.62 -0.01 -9.02
C PRO A 3 29.25 -0.58 -8.71
N LEU A 4 29.10 -1.89 -8.95
CA LEU A 4 27.95 -2.69 -8.56
C LEU A 4 27.82 -2.62 -7.03
N ARG A 5 26.82 -1.88 -6.51
CA ARG A 5 26.43 -1.98 -5.11
C ARG A 5 25.92 -3.40 -4.86
N GLY A 6 26.75 -4.21 -4.22
CA GLY A 6 26.37 -5.53 -3.76
C GLY A 6 25.13 -5.45 -2.88
N ARG A 7 24.19 -6.37 -3.12
CA ARG A 7 23.03 -6.60 -2.23
C ARG A 7 23.55 -6.72 -0.79
N PRO A 8 23.03 -5.94 0.18
CA PRO A 8 23.37 -6.19 1.57
C PRO A 8 22.91 -7.60 1.92
N THR A 9 23.88 -8.48 2.14
CA THR A 9 23.62 -9.85 2.59
C THR A 9 23.20 -9.77 4.06
N THR A 10 22.30 -10.65 4.50
CA THR A 10 21.68 -10.73 5.85
C THR A 10 22.66 -10.59 7.02
N ALA A 11 23.96 -10.82 6.78
CA ALA A 11 25.06 -10.57 7.71
C ALA A 11 25.28 -9.10 8.13
N ALA A 12 24.76 -8.12 7.39
CA ALA A 12 24.90 -6.69 7.74
C ALA A 12 23.92 -6.22 8.83
N LEU A 13 22.87 -7.01 9.13
CA LEU A 13 21.95 -6.78 10.25
C LEU A 13 22.43 -7.56 11.48
N ARG A 14 23.70 -7.41 11.87
CA ARG A 14 24.15 -7.93 13.17
C ARG A 14 23.39 -7.18 14.25
N LEU A 15 22.38 -7.85 14.80
CA LEU A 15 21.74 -7.42 16.04
C LEU A 15 22.85 -7.25 17.08
N PRO A 16 22.95 -6.08 17.73
CA PRO A 16 23.92 -5.85 18.79
C PRO A 16 23.87 -6.96 19.83
N SER A 17 25.05 -7.40 20.25
CA SER A 17 25.31 -8.61 21.03
C SER A 17 24.69 -8.65 22.44
N ASP A 18 24.01 -7.58 22.84
CA ASP A 18 23.34 -7.46 24.13
C ASP A 18 21.84 -7.18 23.95
N PRO A 19 20.97 -8.21 24.02
CA PRO A 19 19.53 -8.04 23.90
C PRO A 19 18.92 -7.22 25.04
N SER A 20 19.62 -7.03 26.17
CA SER A 20 19.14 -6.25 27.31
C SER A 20 19.11 -4.73 27.08
N LYS A 21 19.85 -4.22 26.09
CA LYS A 21 19.83 -2.79 25.74
C LYS A 21 18.54 -2.36 25.01
N TYR A 22 17.78 -3.32 24.50
CA TYR A 22 16.55 -3.07 23.73
C TYR A 22 15.28 -3.45 24.47
N THR A 23 15.37 -4.10 25.63
CA THR A 23 14.19 -4.53 26.41
C THR A 23 13.43 -3.37 27.03
N ASN A 24 14.03 -2.18 27.14
CA ASN A 24 13.44 -1.02 27.81
C ASN A 24 13.31 0.23 26.93
N THR A 25 13.33 0.07 25.60
CA THR A 25 13.09 1.21 24.70
C THR A 25 11.65 1.71 24.85
N PRO A 26 11.38 3.03 24.86
CA PRO A 26 10.05 3.59 25.01
C PRO A 26 8.99 2.99 24.06
N ILE A 27 9.39 2.70 22.82
CA ILE A 27 8.52 2.08 21.79
C ILE A 27 7.97 0.71 22.21
N ARG A 28 8.71 -0.08 23.00
CA ARG A 28 8.25 -1.39 23.48
C ARG A 28 7.26 -1.31 24.63
N ARG A 29 7.12 -0.14 25.26
CA ARG A 29 6.21 0.11 26.38
C ARG A 29 4.89 0.72 25.91
N LEU A 30 4.79 1.05 24.61
CA LEU A 30 3.55 1.55 24.03
C LEU A 30 2.52 0.41 23.98
N PRO A 31 1.30 0.66 24.47
CA PRO A 31 0.16 -0.21 24.19
C PRO A 31 -0.07 -0.34 22.68
N ASN A 32 -0.70 -1.45 22.27
CA ASN A 32 -0.96 -1.73 20.86
C ASN A 32 -1.79 -0.62 20.21
N GLU A 33 -2.70 -0.01 20.96
CA GLU A 33 -3.59 1.06 20.49
C GLU A 33 -2.78 2.27 20.02
N LEU A 34 -1.74 2.66 20.78
CA LEU A 34 -0.89 3.79 20.41
C LEU A 34 0.03 3.45 19.23
N LEU A 35 0.51 2.20 19.14
CA LEU A 35 1.25 1.74 17.96
C LEU A 35 0.38 1.79 16.70
N VAL A 36 -0.89 1.40 16.81
CA VAL A 36 -1.85 1.47 15.70
C VAL A 36 -2.09 2.90 15.25
N GLU A 37 -2.24 3.86 16.17
CA GLU A 37 -2.38 5.28 15.80
C GLU A 37 -1.14 5.82 15.09
N ILE A 38 0.06 5.44 15.53
CA ILE A 38 1.31 5.76 14.82
C ILE A 38 1.30 5.15 13.41
N PHE A 39 0.91 3.88 13.28
CA PHE A 39 0.86 3.21 11.98
C PHE A 39 -0.12 3.89 11.04
N LYS A 40 -1.30 4.28 11.51
CA LYS A 40 -2.29 5.02 10.72
C LYS A 40 -1.70 6.32 10.17
N TYR A 41 -0.95 7.06 10.99
CA TYR A 41 -0.28 8.28 10.56
C TYR A 41 0.77 8.01 9.46
N CYS A 42 1.59 6.97 9.63
CA CYS A 42 2.58 6.57 8.61
C CYS A 42 1.93 6.13 7.29
N VAL A 43 0.70 5.61 7.35
CA VAL A 43 -0.07 5.16 6.19
C VAL A 43 -0.75 6.35 5.49
N SER A 44 -1.37 7.28 6.22
CA SER A 44 -2.08 8.44 5.64
C SER A 44 -1.15 9.43 4.94
N GLU A 45 -0.05 9.83 5.60
CA GLU A 45 0.92 10.81 5.07
C GLU A 45 1.50 10.39 3.70
N ARG A 46 1.51 9.08 3.42
CA ARG A 46 2.12 8.49 2.22
C ARG A 46 1.11 8.04 1.17
N GLN A 47 -0.18 7.97 1.50
CA GLN A 47 -1.26 7.61 0.57
C GLN A 47 -1.87 8.84 -0.10
N ASP A 48 -1.86 9.99 0.58
CA ASP A 48 -2.36 11.27 0.07
C ASP A 48 -1.34 11.94 -0.85
N GLY A 49 -0.83 11.21 -1.86
CA GLY A 49 0.17 11.71 -2.84
C GLY A 49 -0.21 13.03 -3.53
N CYS A 50 -1.42 13.52 -3.33
CA CYS A 50 -1.92 14.85 -3.66
C CYS A 50 -1.69 15.83 -2.50
N ASP A 51 -0.45 16.29 -2.30
CA ASP A 51 -0.24 17.59 -1.66
C ASP A 51 -0.40 18.64 -2.77
N PRO A 52 -1.48 19.45 -2.78
CA PRO A 52 -1.70 20.46 -3.80
C PRO A 52 -0.66 21.59 -3.77
N ASP A 53 0.04 21.78 -2.65
CA ASP A 53 1.02 22.85 -2.46
C ASP A 53 2.46 22.44 -2.84
N TYR A 54 2.69 21.17 -3.22
CA TYR A 54 4.00 20.67 -3.63
C TYR A 54 3.99 20.12 -5.07
N PRO A 55 4.37 20.92 -6.09
CA PRO A 55 4.45 20.49 -7.49
C PRO A 55 5.69 19.62 -7.68
N SER A 56 5.64 18.39 -7.21
CA SER A 56 6.72 17.43 -7.41
C SER A 56 6.44 16.64 -8.68
N GLN A 57 7.09 17.07 -9.76
CA GLN A 57 7.19 16.43 -11.09
C GLN A 57 7.69 14.96 -11.07
N TRP A 58 7.81 14.34 -9.90
CA TRP A 58 8.45 13.05 -9.66
C TRP A 58 7.69 12.13 -8.68
N LYS A 59 6.55 12.54 -8.10
CA LYS A 59 5.89 11.79 -7.00
C LYS A 59 4.91 10.71 -7.46
N TYR A 60 4.50 10.70 -8.73
CA TYR A 60 3.66 9.64 -9.30
C TYR A 60 4.43 8.35 -9.64
N ASP A 61 5.74 8.35 -9.41
CA ASP A 61 6.61 7.34 -10.02
C ASP A 61 6.74 6.07 -9.15
N TRP A 62 6.35 6.14 -7.87
CA TRP A 62 6.41 5.01 -6.95
C TRP A 62 5.18 5.01 -6.05
N ILE A 63 4.44 3.90 -6.11
CA ILE A 63 3.58 3.49 -5.01
C ILE A 63 4.43 3.54 -3.75
N ASP A 64 4.10 4.46 -2.84
CA ASP A 64 4.83 4.60 -1.59
C ASP A 64 4.48 3.44 -0.64
N ARG A 65 5.08 2.28 -0.95
CA ARG A 65 5.13 1.11 -0.07
C ARG A 65 6.04 1.33 1.12
N ASN A 66 6.62 2.53 1.33
CA ASN A 66 7.52 2.76 2.44
C ASN A 66 6.78 2.67 3.78
N TRP A 67 5.44 2.79 3.82
CA TRP A 67 4.71 2.47 5.06
C TRP A 67 4.93 1.01 5.49
N LEU A 68 5.22 0.10 4.57
CA LEU A 68 5.57 -1.30 4.88
C LEU A 68 6.89 -1.44 5.64
N ASP A 69 7.71 -0.39 5.72
CA ASP A 69 8.92 -0.40 6.55
C ASP A 69 8.58 -0.61 8.02
N ILE A 70 7.36 -0.27 8.47
CA ILE A 70 6.88 -0.59 9.83
C ILE A 70 6.87 -2.10 10.10
N LEU A 71 6.65 -2.91 9.06
CA LEU A 71 6.66 -4.38 9.15
C LEU A 71 8.07 -4.94 9.40
N LEU A 72 9.11 -4.14 9.12
CA LEU A 72 10.51 -4.53 9.20
C LEU A 72 11.19 -4.09 10.51
N VAL A 73 10.51 -3.29 11.35
CA VAL A 73 11.08 -2.76 12.60
C VAL A 73 11.36 -3.87 13.61
N CYS A 74 10.33 -4.64 13.97
CA CYS A 74 10.47 -5.80 14.84
C CYS A 74 9.27 -6.76 14.69
N ARG A 75 9.38 -7.97 15.25
CA ARG A 75 8.28 -8.96 15.22
C ARG A 75 6.99 -8.45 15.85
N HIS A 76 7.08 -7.68 16.94
CA HIS A 76 5.90 -7.13 17.59
C HIS A 76 5.14 -6.17 16.67
N TRP A 77 5.85 -5.23 16.01
CA TRP A 77 5.26 -4.30 15.05
C TRP A 77 4.66 -5.03 13.85
N TYR A 78 5.36 -6.04 13.33
CA TYR A 78 4.84 -6.90 12.27
C TYR A 78 3.49 -7.53 12.66
N HIS A 79 3.40 -8.12 13.87
CA HIS A 79 2.17 -8.75 14.34
C HIS A 79 1.05 -7.73 14.54
N VAL A 80 1.32 -6.59 15.17
CA VAL A 80 0.31 -5.54 15.38
C VAL A 80 -0.19 -4.99 14.05
N ALA A 81 0.70 -4.65 13.12
CA ALA A 81 0.31 -4.13 11.80
C ALA A 81 -0.45 -5.17 10.96
N CYS A 82 -0.04 -6.44 10.96
CA CYS A 82 -0.78 -7.50 10.27
C CYS A 82 -2.16 -7.77 10.88
N ALA A 83 -2.30 -7.58 12.20
CA ALA A 83 -3.56 -7.76 12.92
C ALA A 83 -4.46 -6.51 12.90
N THR A 84 -4.08 -5.44 12.18
CA THR A 84 -4.83 -4.18 12.09
C THR A 84 -5.41 -4.01 10.69
N PRO A 85 -6.65 -4.45 10.43
CA PRO A 85 -7.23 -4.48 9.09
C PRO A 85 -7.28 -3.12 8.39
N ALA A 86 -7.49 -2.05 9.16
CA ALA A 86 -7.59 -0.69 8.63
C ALA A 86 -6.35 -0.24 7.84
N LEU A 87 -5.16 -0.74 8.16
CA LEU A 87 -3.91 -0.38 7.46
C LEU A 87 -3.82 -0.96 6.05
N TRP A 88 -4.62 -1.98 5.75
CA TRP A 88 -4.55 -2.75 4.49
C TRP A 88 -5.66 -2.39 3.50
N ARG A 89 -6.46 -1.36 3.81
CA ARG A 89 -7.63 -0.98 3.00
C ARG A 89 -7.28 -0.19 1.75
N SER A 90 -6.25 0.67 1.77
CA SER A 90 -5.86 1.44 0.59
C SER A 90 -4.83 0.66 -0.23
N ILE A 91 -5.26 0.16 -1.38
CA ILE A 91 -4.52 -0.81 -2.17
C ILE A 91 -4.22 -0.21 -3.55
N PRO A 92 -2.93 0.04 -3.85
CA PRO A 92 -2.51 0.42 -5.17
C PRO A 92 -2.63 -0.79 -6.09
N VAL A 93 -3.52 -0.71 -7.07
CA VAL A 93 -3.69 -1.73 -8.11
C VAL A 93 -2.46 -1.64 -9.00
N ASN A 94 -1.65 -2.69 -9.03
CA ASN A 94 -0.48 -2.82 -9.90
C ASN A 94 -0.51 -4.16 -10.63
N SER A 95 0.46 -4.41 -11.51
CA SER A 95 0.56 -5.67 -12.27
C SER A 95 0.67 -6.94 -11.41
N LYS A 96 0.98 -6.83 -10.11
CA LYS A 96 1.11 -7.96 -9.20
C LYS A 96 -0.18 -8.18 -8.40
N ARG A 97 -1.11 -8.93 -8.98
CA ARG A 97 -2.37 -9.36 -8.33
C ARG A 97 -2.20 -9.95 -6.92
N GLN A 98 -1.13 -10.71 -6.70
CA GLN A 98 -0.81 -11.31 -5.38
C GLN A 98 -0.72 -10.28 -4.24
N TRP A 99 -0.28 -9.05 -4.55
CA TRP A 99 -0.25 -7.98 -3.56
C TRP A 99 -1.66 -7.54 -3.17
N PHE A 100 -2.56 -7.41 -4.16
CA PHE A 100 -3.95 -7.05 -3.93
C PHE A 100 -4.66 -8.13 -3.11
N ASP A 101 -4.49 -9.40 -3.49
CA ASP A 101 -5.04 -10.55 -2.77
C ASP A 101 -4.61 -10.56 -1.29
N LEU A 102 -3.33 -10.24 -1.04
CA LEU A 102 -2.78 -10.18 0.32
C LEU A 102 -3.39 -9.05 1.15
N CYS A 103 -3.53 -7.85 0.57
CA CYS A 103 -4.12 -6.72 1.25
C CYS A 103 -5.61 -6.97 1.56
N VAL A 104 -6.36 -7.52 0.60
CA VAL A 104 -7.74 -7.97 0.77
C VAL A 104 -7.86 -8.99 1.92
N ALA A 105 -7.00 -10.00 1.94
CA ALA A 105 -7.04 -11.00 3.01
C ALA A 105 -6.80 -10.36 4.39
N ARG A 106 -5.95 -9.34 4.45
CA ARG A 106 -5.65 -8.60 5.69
C ARG A 106 -6.66 -7.52 6.05
N SER A 107 -7.48 -7.04 5.11
CA SER A 107 -8.58 -6.11 5.42
C SER A 107 -9.74 -6.78 6.17
N ALA A 108 -9.67 -8.10 6.39
CA ALA A 108 -10.61 -8.85 7.23
C ALA A 108 -12.09 -8.63 6.84
N GLY A 109 -12.37 -8.53 5.54
CA GLY A 109 -13.72 -8.32 5.01
C GLY A 109 -14.18 -6.87 5.01
N MET A 110 -13.36 -5.92 5.47
CA MET A 110 -13.65 -4.49 5.31
C MET A 110 -13.55 -4.09 3.83
N ALA A 111 -14.40 -3.14 3.43
CA ALA A 111 -14.35 -2.55 2.10
C ALA A 111 -12.98 -1.90 1.85
N VAL A 112 -12.39 -2.17 0.68
CA VAL A 112 -11.06 -1.69 0.27
C VAL A 112 -11.17 -0.54 -0.72
N TYR A 113 -10.12 0.28 -0.74
CA TYR A 113 -9.96 1.43 -1.61
C TYR A 113 -8.90 1.08 -2.67
N ALA A 114 -9.34 0.85 -3.89
CA ALA A 114 -8.48 0.51 -5.02
C ALA A 114 -7.98 1.80 -5.70
N LEU A 115 -6.66 1.96 -5.82
CA LEU A 115 -6.03 3.13 -6.43
C LEU A 115 -5.35 2.71 -7.75
N LEU A 116 -5.81 3.25 -8.88
CA LEU A 116 -5.14 3.08 -10.18
C LEU A 116 -4.35 4.34 -10.53
N TYR A 117 -3.10 4.16 -10.95
CA TYR A 117 -2.22 5.24 -11.38
C TYR A 117 -1.85 5.07 -12.86
N TRP A 118 -1.71 6.19 -13.58
CA TRP A 118 -1.47 6.24 -15.02
C TRP A 118 -0.33 5.32 -15.52
N LYS A 119 0.81 5.25 -14.84
CA LYS A 119 1.95 4.41 -15.24
C LYS A 119 1.61 2.90 -15.26
N ILE A 120 0.64 2.50 -14.44
CA ILE A 120 0.15 1.12 -14.34
C ILE A 120 -0.85 0.84 -15.47
N ILE A 121 -1.69 1.82 -15.79
CA ILE A 121 -2.58 1.80 -16.96
C ILE A 121 -1.72 1.65 -18.23
N ALA A 122 -0.65 2.42 -18.36
CA ALA A 122 0.24 2.38 -19.52
C ALA A 122 1.01 1.06 -19.71
N GLN A 123 1.26 0.29 -18.64
CA GLN A 123 2.08 -0.95 -18.71
C GLN A 123 1.28 -2.24 -18.58
N SER A 124 0.11 -2.23 -17.92
CA SER A 124 -0.59 -3.46 -17.55
C SER A 124 -2.08 -3.25 -17.23
N LEU A 125 -2.79 -2.45 -18.03
CA LEU A 125 -4.20 -2.15 -17.79
C LEU A 125 -5.08 -3.40 -17.70
N SER A 126 -4.92 -4.36 -18.61
CA SER A 126 -5.73 -5.59 -18.60
C SER A 126 -5.58 -6.39 -17.29
N GLN A 127 -4.37 -6.47 -16.73
CA GLN A 127 -4.12 -7.14 -15.45
C GLN A 127 -4.70 -6.36 -14.26
N ALA A 128 -4.63 -5.03 -14.31
CA ALA A 128 -5.24 -4.17 -13.30
C ALA A 128 -6.77 -4.33 -13.31
N VAL A 129 -7.39 -4.30 -14.49
CA VAL A 129 -8.83 -4.54 -14.70
C VAL A 129 -9.22 -5.94 -14.20
N GLU A 130 -8.48 -6.99 -14.56
CA GLU A 130 -8.74 -8.35 -14.06
C GLU A 130 -8.68 -8.44 -12.54
N THR A 131 -7.73 -7.76 -11.91
CA THR A 131 -7.59 -7.71 -10.45
C THR A 131 -8.81 -7.02 -9.81
N ILE A 132 -9.25 -5.90 -10.37
CA ILE A 132 -10.42 -5.16 -9.89
C ILE A 132 -11.69 -6.00 -10.05
N VAL A 133 -11.90 -6.60 -11.23
CA VAL A 133 -13.05 -7.45 -11.49
C VAL A 133 -13.09 -8.64 -10.54
N ALA A 134 -11.94 -9.26 -10.25
CA ALA A 134 -11.87 -10.40 -9.34
C ALA A 134 -12.25 -10.06 -7.88
N HIS A 135 -12.06 -8.81 -7.46
CA HIS A 135 -12.31 -8.34 -6.09
C HIS A 135 -13.42 -7.30 -5.99
N ALA A 136 -14.21 -7.13 -7.03
CA ALA A 136 -15.23 -6.10 -7.16
C ALA A 136 -16.22 -6.05 -5.98
N SER A 137 -16.54 -7.20 -5.39
CA SER A 137 -17.46 -7.31 -4.25
C SER A 137 -16.91 -6.69 -2.96
N GLN A 138 -15.60 -6.45 -2.86
CA GLN A 138 -14.93 -5.92 -1.68
C GLN A 138 -14.47 -4.48 -1.88
N ILE A 139 -14.50 -3.96 -3.11
CA ILE A 139 -14.08 -2.59 -3.41
C ILE A 139 -15.21 -1.64 -3.00
N GLY A 140 -14.90 -0.76 -2.05
CA GLY A 140 -15.79 0.30 -1.62
C GLY A 140 -15.43 1.69 -2.14
N ARG A 141 -14.18 1.87 -2.58
CA ARG A 141 -13.76 3.09 -3.27
C ARG A 141 -12.83 2.74 -4.40
N LEU A 142 -13.00 3.39 -5.54
CA LEU A 142 -12.13 3.21 -6.69
C LEU A 142 -11.68 4.59 -7.16
N VAL A 143 -10.36 4.83 -7.11
CA VAL A 143 -9.77 6.11 -7.49
C VAL A 143 -8.93 5.93 -8.74
N LEU A 144 -9.20 6.74 -9.77
CA LEU A 144 -8.49 6.76 -11.04
C LEU A 144 -7.61 8.02 -11.11
N ILE A 145 -6.29 7.83 -10.98
CA ILE A 145 -5.31 8.91 -11.10
C ILE A 145 -4.72 8.84 -12.51
N ALA A 146 -5.36 9.55 -13.43
CA ALA A 146 -4.98 9.59 -14.84
C ALA A 146 -4.27 10.91 -15.22
N HIS A 147 -3.52 10.88 -16.33
CA HIS A 147 -2.94 12.08 -16.91
C HIS A 147 -3.90 12.66 -17.96
N GLU A 148 -3.93 13.99 -18.14
CA GLU A 148 -4.87 14.74 -19.00
C GLU A 148 -5.03 14.28 -20.48
N MET A 149 -4.22 13.32 -20.94
CA MET A 149 -4.14 12.90 -22.35
C MET A 149 -4.52 11.44 -22.61
N ASP A 150 -5.01 10.70 -21.60
CA ASP A 150 -5.28 9.27 -21.74
C ASP A 150 -6.69 8.99 -22.30
N GLY A 151 -6.79 8.09 -23.30
CA GLY A 151 -8.05 7.52 -23.79
C GLY A 151 -8.44 6.29 -22.97
N PHE A 152 -9.69 6.23 -22.50
CA PHE A 152 -10.15 5.30 -21.45
C PHE A 152 -11.02 4.14 -21.95
N ASP A 153 -11.00 3.80 -23.25
CA ASP A 153 -11.91 2.80 -23.83
C ASP A 153 -11.85 1.42 -23.12
N ASP A 154 -10.71 1.06 -22.54
CA ASP A 154 -10.51 -0.19 -21.79
C ASP A 154 -11.12 -0.21 -20.38
N LEU A 155 -11.56 0.93 -19.84
CA LEU A 155 -12.22 1.02 -18.52
C LEU A 155 -13.71 0.65 -18.57
N GLU A 156 -14.31 0.51 -19.76
CA GLU A 156 -15.70 0.07 -19.97
C GLU A 156 -16.02 -1.18 -19.15
N ARG A 157 -15.10 -2.15 -19.08
CA ARG A 157 -15.30 -3.38 -18.29
C ARG A 157 -15.47 -3.13 -16.80
N ILE A 158 -14.76 -2.14 -16.24
CA ILE A 158 -14.91 -1.74 -14.84
C ILE A 158 -16.30 -1.16 -14.63
N TRP A 159 -16.77 -0.34 -15.59
CA TRP A 159 -18.07 0.32 -15.53
C TRP A 159 -19.24 -0.67 -15.48
N HIS A 160 -19.12 -1.80 -16.18
CA HIS A 160 -20.15 -2.84 -16.20
C HIS A 160 -20.02 -3.87 -15.07
N THR A 161 -19.02 -3.75 -14.20
CA THR A 161 -18.78 -4.71 -13.11
C THR A 161 -19.60 -4.35 -11.87
N ARG A 162 -20.28 -5.35 -11.28
CA ARG A 162 -21.08 -5.15 -10.08
C ARG A 162 -20.19 -4.96 -8.84
N MET A 163 -20.13 -3.73 -8.32
CA MET A 163 -19.43 -3.37 -7.08
C MET A 163 -20.43 -2.97 -5.98
N PRO A 164 -21.01 -3.94 -5.26
CA PRO A 164 -22.10 -3.69 -4.30
C PRO A 164 -21.71 -2.82 -3.09
N LEU A 165 -20.42 -2.69 -2.80
CA LEU A 165 -19.91 -1.87 -1.68
C LEU A 165 -19.40 -0.49 -2.12
N LEU A 166 -19.46 -0.16 -3.41
CA LEU A 166 -18.91 1.08 -3.94
C LEU A 166 -19.67 2.30 -3.40
N GLU A 167 -19.00 3.08 -2.57
CA GLU A 167 -19.50 4.33 -1.98
C GLU A 167 -19.02 5.55 -2.78
N ASP A 168 -17.82 5.47 -3.37
CA ASP A 168 -17.19 6.60 -4.06
C ASP A 168 -16.31 6.14 -5.25
N PHE A 169 -16.40 6.88 -6.36
CA PHE A 169 -15.63 6.70 -7.58
C PHE A 169 -15.13 8.08 -8.02
N THR A 170 -13.82 8.31 -7.96
CA THR A 170 -13.20 9.63 -8.24
C THR A 170 -12.01 9.51 -9.18
#